data_AF-A0A7M2ZNK7-F1
#
_entry.id   AF-A0A7M2ZNK7-F1
#
_cell.length_a   1.000
_cell.length_b   1.000
_cell.length_c   1.000
_cell.angle_alpha   90.00
_cell.angle_beta   90.00
_cell.angle_gamma   90.00
#
_symmetry.space_group_name_H-M   'P 1'
#
loop_
_entity.id
_entity.type
_entity.pdbx_description
1 polymer ?
#
loop_
_entity_poly.entity_id
_entity_poly.type
_entity_poly.pdbx_seq_one_letter_code
_entity_poly.pdbx_strand_id
1 'polypeptide(L)'
;MLAEARREHPALLAAQARLKAAASVEESRAAGRPSLALSANLARSQSDQAMAFNGDTRERDRSIGLQLNIPLFEGFERTYQVRNALARREASEAELADTEQQVSLEVWSNYQSLSVETRSLARTRELVEQSRQSLEVVQGRYRSGVGSMIELLNALTAYASAEDQHIRALGNWQTSRLRLAASLGRLGLQMI
;
A
#
# COMPACT_ATOMS: atom_id res chain seq x y z
N MET A 1 7.07 -0.10 -16.52
CA MET A 1 6.95 0.69 -15.27
C MET A 1 5.52 0.74 -14.76
N LEU A 2 4.58 1.47 -15.38
CA LEU A 2 3.18 1.52 -14.90
C LEU A 2 2.47 0.15 -14.91
N ALA A 3 2.65 -0.65 -15.96
CA ALA A 3 2.11 -2.02 -16.03
C ALA A 3 2.70 -2.96 -14.97
N GLU A 4 3.89 -2.64 -14.46
CA GLU A 4 4.61 -3.44 -13.47
C GLU A 4 4.20 -3.04 -12.04
N ALA A 5 4.07 -1.74 -11.78
CA ALA A 5 3.45 -1.22 -10.55
C ALA A 5 2.03 -1.77 -10.36
N ARG A 6 1.24 -1.91 -11.44
CA ARG A 6 -0.11 -2.51 -11.37
C ARG A 6 -0.14 -3.96 -10.89
N ARG A 7 0.95 -4.72 -11.04
CA ARG A 7 1.00 -6.15 -10.66
C ARG A 7 1.52 -6.39 -9.26
N GLU A 8 2.47 -5.58 -8.80
CA GLU A 8 3.17 -5.83 -7.53
C GLU A 8 2.84 -4.82 -6.43
N HIS A 9 2.13 -3.72 -6.72
CA HIS A 9 1.85 -2.72 -5.71
C HIS A 9 0.83 -3.23 -4.68
N PRO A 10 1.17 -3.29 -3.38
CA PRO A 10 0.32 -3.88 -2.35
C PRO A 10 -1.02 -3.15 -2.17
N ALA A 11 -1.04 -1.83 -2.38
CA ALA A 11 -2.29 -1.06 -2.32
C ALA A 11 -3.30 -1.48 -3.41
N LEU A 12 -2.83 -1.85 -4.60
CA LEU A 12 -3.70 -2.32 -5.69
C LEU A 12 -4.20 -3.73 -5.45
N LEU A 13 -3.35 -4.61 -4.91
CA LEU A 13 -3.79 -5.94 -4.49
C LEU A 13 -4.83 -5.86 -3.38
N ALA A 14 -4.65 -4.96 -2.41
CA ALA A 14 -5.62 -4.71 -1.34
C ALA A 14 -6.95 -4.14 -1.88
N ALA A 15 -6.90 -3.17 -2.80
CA ALA A 15 -8.09 -2.61 -3.43
C ALA A 15 -8.84 -3.65 -4.27
N GLN A 16 -8.13 -4.48 -5.04
CA GLN A 16 -8.73 -5.60 -5.78
C GLN A 16 -9.34 -6.65 -4.84
N ALA A 17 -8.68 -6.95 -3.71
CA ALA A 17 -9.22 -7.86 -2.71
C ALA A 17 -10.50 -7.31 -2.08
N ARG A 18 -10.58 -6.00 -1.80
CA ARG A 18 -11.81 -5.33 -1.33
C ARG A 18 -12.93 -5.41 -2.36
N LEU A 19 -12.63 -5.17 -3.64
CA LEU A 19 -13.60 -5.33 -4.72
C LEU A 19 -14.11 -6.77 -4.85
N LYS A 20 -13.22 -7.77 -4.71
CA LYS A 20 -13.62 -9.18 -4.70
C LYS A 20 -14.43 -9.54 -3.46
N ALA A 21 -14.08 -8.99 -2.29
CA ALA A 21 -14.83 -9.15 -1.05
C ALA A 21 -16.22 -8.49 -1.12
N ALA A 22 -16.41 -7.48 -1.99
CA ALA A 22 -17.72 -6.92 -2.31
C ALA A 22 -18.66 -7.89 -3.07
N ALA A 23 -18.32 -9.19 -3.15
CA ALA A 23 -19.18 -10.32 -3.54
C ALA A 23 -20.54 -10.40 -2.80
N SER A 24 -20.79 -9.50 -1.85
CA SER A 24 -22.10 -9.18 -1.27
C SER A 24 -23.28 -9.13 -2.26
N VAL A 25 -23.04 -8.87 -3.55
CA VAL A 25 -24.08 -8.91 -4.59
C VAL A 25 -24.60 -10.34 -4.80
N GLU A 26 -23.71 -11.33 -4.86
CA GLU A 26 -24.06 -12.73 -5.03
C GLU A 26 -24.79 -13.25 -3.78
N GLU A 27 -24.31 -12.88 -2.59
CA GLU A 27 -24.92 -13.20 -1.31
C GLU A 27 -26.33 -12.60 -1.19
N SER A 28 -26.48 -11.32 -1.52
CA SER A 28 -27.78 -10.63 -1.50
C SER A 28 -28.79 -11.24 -2.48
N ARG A 29 -28.30 -11.77 -3.62
CA ARG A 29 -29.12 -12.53 -4.58
C ARG A 29 -29.44 -13.94 -4.08
N ALA A 30 -28.48 -14.61 -3.46
CA ALA A 30 -28.63 -15.99 -2.98
C ALA A 30 -29.60 -16.09 -1.82
N ALA A 31 -29.68 -15.09 -0.94
CA ALA A 31 -30.62 -15.10 0.17
C ALA A 31 -32.11 -15.01 -0.28
N GLY A 32 -32.40 -14.73 -1.56
CA GLY A 32 -33.75 -14.82 -2.14
C GLY A 32 -34.09 -16.22 -2.66
N ARG A 33 -33.18 -17.18 -2.53
CA ARG A 33 -33.38 -18.58 -2.91
C ARG A 33 -33.88 -19.39 -1.69
N PRO A 34 -34.57 -20.52 -1.94
CA PRO A 34 -34.87 -21.48 -0.89
C PRO A 34 -33.60 -21.90 -0.13
N SER A 35 -33.65 -21.88 1.20
CA SER A 35 -32.57 -22.41 2.04
C SER A 35 -33.04 -23.64 2.81
N LEU A 36 -32.17 -24.64 2.88
CA LEU A 36 -32.41 -25.88 3.62
C LEU A 36 -31.38 -25.96 4.76
N ALA A 37 -31.87 -25.98 5.99
CA ALA A 37 -31.05 -26.12 7.19
C ALA A 37 -31.30 -27.48 7.84
N LEU A 38 -30.22 -28.13 8.28
CA LEU A 38 -30.26 -29.34 9.11
C LEU A 38 -29.84 -28.94 10.52
N SER A 39 -30.68 -29.25 11.51
CA SER A 39 -30.36 -29.08 12.92
C SER A 39 -30.37 -30.43 13.63
N ALA A 40 -29.41 -30.63 14.51
CA ALA A 40 -29.32 -31.82 15.36
C ALA A 40 -29.01 -31.38 16.78
N ASN A 41 -29.86 -31.78 17.73
CA ASN A 41 -29.70 -31.45 19.13
C ASN A 41 -29.52 -32.72 19.94
N LEU A 42 -28.58 -32.68 20.88
CA LEU A 42 -28.34 -33.72 21.86
C LEU A 42 -28.28 -33.05 23.23
N ALA A 43 -29.32 -33.22 24.03
CA ALA A 43 -29.38 -32.72 25.39
C ALA A 43 -29.43 -33.89 26.38
N ARG A 44 -28.77 -33.71 27.52
CA ARG A 44 -28.87 -34.62 28.67
C ARG A 44 -29.28 -33.77 29.85
N SER A 45 -30.43 -34.10 30.41
CA SER A 45 -30.91 -33.48 31.64
C SER A 45 -30.84 -34.51 32.74
N GLN A 46 -30.19 -34.14 33.84
CA GLN A 46 -30.18 -34.93 35.06
C GLN A 46 -30.77 -34.07 36.16
N SER A 47 -31.83 -34.56 36.79
CA SER A 47 -32.46 -33.88 37.92
C SER A 47 -32.28 -34.73 39.17
N ASP A 48 -31.29 -34.34 39.98
CA ASP A 48 -31.04 -34.97 41.27
C ASP A 48 -31.93 -34.33 42.34
N GLN A 49 -33.13 -34.88 42.55
CA GLN A 49 -34.02 -34.47 43.64
C GLN A 49 -33.81 -35.36 44.87
N ALA A 50 -33.20 -34.78 45.92
CA ALA A 50 -32.83 -35.49 47.14
C ALA A 50 -33.99 -36.05 47.98
N MET A 51 -35.26 -35.82 47.60
CA MET A 51 -36.45 -36.28 48.33
C MET A 51 -37.60 -36.78 47.42
N ALA A 52 -37.32 -37.26 46.21
CA ALA A 52 -38.35 -37.83 45.35
C ALA A 52 -38.50 -39.36 45.60
N PHE A 53 -39.71 -39.81 45.91
CA PHE A 53 -40.06 -41.24 46.09
C PHE A 53 -39.87 -42.09 44.81
N ASN A 54 -39.60 -41.46 43.66
CA ASN A 54 -39.57 -42.09 42.32
C ASN A 54 -38.23 -41.91 41.58
N GLY A 55 -37.09 -41.94 42.28
CA GLY A 55 -35.75 -42.16 41.68
C GLY A 55 -35.18 -41.03 40.79
N ASP A 56 -33.86 -41.07 40.60
CA ASP A 56 -33.08 -40.18 39.71
C ASP A 56 -33.65 -40.22 38.29
N THR A 57 -34.10 -39.08 37.77
CA THR A 57 -34.63 -38.97 36.40
C THR A 57 -33.53 -38.50 35.47
N ARG A 58 -33.05 -39.43 34.64
CA ARG A 58 -32.07 -39.18 33.58
C ARG A 58 -32.78 -39.14 32.24
N GLU A 59 -32.94 -37.95 31.71
CA GLU A 59 -33.58 -37.74 30.41
C GLU A 59 -32.52 -37.42 29.35
N ARG A 60 -32.67 -38.05 28.19
CA ARG A 60 -31.74 -37.90 27.07
C ARG A 60 -32.52 -37.57 25.82
N ASP A 61 -32.54 -36.30 25.48
CA ASP A 61 -33.21 -35.80 24.30
C ASP A 61 -32.26 -35.79 23.11
N ARG A 62 -32.73 -36.42 22.03
CA ARG A 62 -32.07 -36.41 20.73
C ARG A 62 -33.11 -35.99 19.71
N SER A 63 -32.84 -34.91 19.00
CA SER A 63 -33.71 -34.49 17.90
C SER A 63 -32.87 -34.13 16.68
N ILE A 64 -33.40 -34.49 15.51
CA ILE A 64 -32.85 -34.10 14.21
C ILE A 64 -34.02 -33.50 13.44
N GLY A 65 -33.82 -32.30 12.90
CA GLY A 65 -34.82 -31.54 12.18
C GLY A 65 -34.27 -31.00 10.86
N LEU A 66 -35.10 -31.01 9.82
CA LEU A 66 -34.84 -30.31 8.57
C LEU A 66 -35.80 -29.12 8.48
N GLN A 67 -35.26 -27.95 8.16
CA GLN A 67 -36.03 -26.72 7.98
C GLN A 67 -35.81 -26.17 6.58
N LEU A 68 -36.87 -26.13 5.78
CA LEU A 68 -36.89 -25.50 4.47
C LEU A 68 -37.53 -24.11 4.59
N ASN A 69 -36.79 -23.07 4.22
CA ASN A 69 -37.28 -21.70 4.20
C ASN A 69 -37.38 -21.20 2.74
N ILE A 70 -38.59 -20.80 2.34
CA ILE A 70 -38.86 -20.25 1.00
C ILE A 70 -39.48 -18.85 1.17
N PRO A 71 -38.71 -17.77 0.96
CA PRO A 71 -39.27 -16.43 1.01
C PRO A 71 -40.16 -16.19 -0.22
N LEU A 72 -41.47 -16.02 -0.02
CA LEU A 72 -42.43 -15.78 -1.10
C LEU A 72 -42.61 -14.28 -1.40
N PHE A 73 -42.58 -13.44 -0.37
CA PHE A 73 -42.67 -11.99 -0.50
C PHE A 73 -42.07 -11.28 0.72
N GLU A 74 -41.11 -10.39 0.48
CA GLU A 74 -40.36 -9.65 1.52
C GLU A 74 -40.58 -8.12 1.39
N GLY A 75 -41.72 -7.66 0.86
CA GLY A 75 -42.05 -6.23 0.83
C GLY A 75 -41.07 -5.34 0.04
N PHE A 76 -40.45 -5.87 -1.02
CA PHE A 76 -39.39 -5.23 -1.83
C PHE A 76 -38.06 -4.97 -1.10
N GLU A 77 -37.91 -5.34 0.17
CA GLU A 77 -36.68 -5.19 0.95
C GLU A 77 -35.48 -5.78 0.19
N ARG A 78 -35.68 -6.97 -0.38
CA ARG A 78 -34.72 -7.67 -1.24
C ARG A 78 -34.17 -6.82 -2.38
N THR A 79 -35.06 -6.16 -3.10
CA THR A 79 -34.70 -5.34 -4.26
C THR A 79 -33.79 -4.20 -3.83
N TYR A 80 -34.08 -3.58 -2.68
CA TYR A 80 -33.23 -2.53 -2.12
C TYR A 80 -31.89 -3.07 -1.58
N GLN A 81 -31.88 -4.26 -0.97
CA GLN A 81 -30.63 -4.91 -0.54
C GLN A 81 -29.72 -5.20 -1.74
N VAL A 82 -30.26 -5.75 -2.85
CA VAL A 82 -29.50 -5.99 -4.08
C VAL A 82 -29.01 -4.67 -4.70
N ARG A 83 -29.84 -3.63 -4.74
CA ARG A 83 -29.43 -2.30 -5.23
C ARG A 83 -28.32 -1.70 -4.36
N ASN A 84 -28.40 -1.83 -3.05
CA ASN A 84 -27.36 -1.38 -2.12
C ASN A 84 -26.06 -2.15 -2.34
N ALA A 85 -26.11 -3.47 -2.48
CA ALA A 85 -24.93 -4.27 -2.80
C ALA A 85 -24.30 -3.88 -4.15
N LEU A 86 -25.11 -3.58 -5.17
CA LEU A 86 -24.61 -3.09 -6.46
C LEU A 86 -23.94 -1.71 -6.32
N ALA A 87 -24.56 -0.77 -5.60
CA ALA A 87 -23.98 0.55 -5.34
C ALA A 87 -22.67 0.46 -4.55
N ARG A 88 -22.58 -0.44 -3.57
CA ARG A 88 -21.33 -0.72 -2.83
C ARG A 88 -20.25 -1.27 -3.75
N ARG A 89 -20.60 -2.18 -4.65
CA ARG A 89 -19.65 -2.70 -5.65
C ARG A 89 -19.15 -1.57 -6.56
N GLU A 90 -20.04 -0.73 -7.07
CA GLU A 90 -19.67 0.43 -7.90
C GLU A 90 -18.75 1.40 -7.15
N ALA A 91 -19.02 1.66 -5.86
CA ALA A 91 -18.12 2.44 -5.01
C ALA A 91 -16.73 1.78 -4.89
N SER A 92 -16.65 0.47 -4.68
CA SER A 92 -15.37 -0.25 -4.64
C SER A 92 -14.64 -0.27 -6.00
N GLU A 93 -15.36 -0.28 -7.12
CA GLU A 93 -14.76 -0.12 -8.45
C GLU A 93 -14.16 1.27 -8.64
N ALA A 94 -14.86 2.32 -8.17
CA ALA A 94 -14.35 3.69 -8.17
C ALA A 94 -13.12 3.85 -7.25
N GLU A 95 -13.14 3.27 -6.05
CA GLU A 95 -11.99 3.26 -5.13
C GLU A 95 -10.76 2.57 -5.76
N LEU A 96 -10.96 1.47 -6.48
CA LEU A 96 -9.88 0.81 -7.22
C LEU A 96 -9.30 1.74 -8.29
N ALA A 97 -10.15 2.40 -9.08
CA ALA A 97 -9.71 3.33 -10.11
C ALA A 97 -8.95 4.55 -9.52
N ASP A 98 -9.41 5.09 -8.39
CA ASP A 98 -8.73 6.16 -7.67
C ASP A 98 -7.36 5.69 -7.15
N THR A 99 -7.29 4.50 -6.54
CA THR A 99 -6.03 3.90 -6.10
C THR A 99 -5.05 3.71 -7.26
N GLU A 100 -5.53 3.27 -8.44
CA GLU A 100 -4.70 3.16 -9.64
C GLU A 100 -4.14 4.50 -10.11
N GLN A 101 -4.95 5.55 -10.08
CA GLN A 101 -4.52 6.90 -10.45
C GLN A 101 -3.50 7.45 -9.45
N GLN A 102 -3.71 7.27 -8.15
CA GLN A 102 -2.79 7.70 -7.10
C GLN A 102 -1.43 7.03 -7.24
N VAL A 103 -1.39 5.70 -7.41
CA VAL A 103 -0.15 4.95 -7.61
C VAL A 103 0.55 5.40 -8.90
N SER A 104 -0.21 5.64 -9.98
CA SER A 104 0.35 6.12 -11.24
C SER A 104 0.99 7.51 -11.10
N LEU A 105 0.33 8.41 -10.38
CA LEU A 105 0.83 9.74 -10.08
C LEU A 105 2.08 9.70 -9.20
N GLU A 106 2.09 8.85 -8.19
CA GLU A 106 3.24 8.66 -7.30
C GLU A 106 4.48 8.16 -8.06
N VAL A 107 4.32 7.11 -8.87
CA VAL A 107 5.40 6.57 -9.71
C VAL A 107 5.93 7.64 -10.66
N TRP A 108 5.03 8.41 -11.28
CA TRP A 108 5.43 9.48 -12.20
C TRP A 108 6.18 10.61 -11.50
N SER A 109 5.68 11.04 -10.33
CA SER A 109 6.33 12.05 -9.49
C SER A 109 7.73 11.60 -9.08
N ASN A 110 7.87 10.38 -8.57
CA ASN A 110 9.16 9.83 -8.14
C ASN A 110 10.15 9.68 -9.30
N TYR A 111 9.67 9.28 -10.48
CA TYR A 111 10.49 9.23 -11.68
C TYR A 111 11.00 10.62 -12.07
N GLN A 112 10.13 11.62 -12.04
CA GLN A 112 10.50 12.99 -12.36
C GLN A 112 11.48 13.56 -11.32
N SER A 113 11.29 13.28 -10.03
CA SER A 113 12.25 13.62 -8.98
C SER A 113 13.62 13.00 -9.25
N LEU A 114 13.69 11.71 -9.58
CA LEU A 114 14.95 11.05 -9.92
C LEU A 114 15.62 11.69 -11.15
N SER A 115 14.85 12.06 -12.17
CA SER A 115 15.36 12.75 -13.36
C SER A 115 15.99 14.10 -13.00
N VAL A 116 15.34 14.89 -12.14
CA VAL A 116 15.86 16.17 -11.64
C VAL A 116 17.14 15.96 -10.82
N GLU A 117 17.14 15.01 -9.89
CA GLU A 117 18.33 14.73 -9.07
C GLU A 117 19.51 14.20 -9.90
N THR A 118 19.23 13.42 -10.96
CA THR A 118 20.27 12.95 -11.88
C THR A 118 20.94 14.12 -12.61
N ARG A 119 20.15 15.10 -13.07
CA ARG A 119 20.69 16.33 -13.67
C ARG A 119 21.42 17.19 -12.65
N SER A 120 20.91 17.26 -11.42
CA SER A 120 21.57 17.97 -10.31
C SER A 120 22.96 17.38 -10.03
N LEU A 121 23.06 16.06 -9.92
CA LEU A 121 24.31 15.33 -9.72
C LEU A 121 25.33 15.59 -10.83
N ALA A 122 24.87 15.61 -12.09
CA ALA A 122 25.74 15.94 -13.22
C ALA A 122 26.27 17.38 -13.15
N ARG A 123 25.42 18.35 -12.79
CA ARG A 123 25.82 19.76 -12.63
C ARG A 123 26.78 19.99 -11.47
N THR A 124 26.55 19.34 -10.31
CA THR A 124 27.47 19.49 -9.17
C THR A 124 28.82 18.87 -9.45
N ARG A 125 28.87 17.77 -10.23
CA ARG A 125 30.13 17.21 -10.72
C ARG A 125 30.90 18.20 -11.61
N GLU A 126 30.21 18.88 -12.52
CA GLU A 126 30.82 19.90 -13.37
C GLU A 126 31.31 21.10 -12.53
N LEU A 127 30.54 21.53 -11.53
CA LEU A 127 30.93 22.61 -10.63
C LEU A 127 32.19 22.29 -9.83
N VAL A 128 32.35 21.04 -9.39
CA VAL A 128 33.58 20.55 -8.73
C VAL A 128 34.77 20.70 -9.66
N GLU A 129 34.67 20.23 -10.90
CA GLU A 129 35.75 20.32 -11.88
C GLU A 129 36.12 21.77 -12.20
N GLN A 130 35.12 22.64 -12.40
CA GLN A 130 35.35 24.07 -12.64
C GLN A 130 36.03 24.75 -11.44
N SER A 131 35.57 24.45 -10.21
CA SER A 131 36.14 25.02 -8.99
C SER A 131 37.56 24.52 -8.75
N ARG A 132 37.86 23.27 -9.11
CA ARG A 132 39.20 22.70 -9.06
C ARG A 132 40.15 23.41 -10.02
N GLN A 133 39.74 23.59 -11.28
CA GLN A 133 40.55 24.30 -12.27
C GLN A 133 40.83 25.76 -11.83
N SER A 134 39.83 26.44 -11.28
CA SER A 134 40.00 27.79 -10.72
C SER A 134 41.01 27.80 -9.56
N LEU A 135 40.92 26.83 -8.65
CA LEU A 135 41.87 26.66 -7.56
C LEU A 135 43.30 26.44 -8.08
N GLU A 136 43.49 25.60 -9.09
CA GLU A 136 44.80 25.35 -9.71
C GLU A 136 45.40 26.63 -10.30
N VAL A 137 44.59 27.46 -10.98
CA VAL A 137 45.03 28.77 -11.51
C VAL A 137 45.43 29.74 -10.40
N VAL A 138 44.61 29.89 -9.37
CA VAL A 138 44.89 30.80 -8.25
C VAL A 138 46.11 30.34 -7.46
N GLN A 139 46.26 29.03 -7.25
CA GLN A 139 47.43 28.45 -6.60
C GLN A 139 48.71 28.71 -7.39
N GLY A 140 48.65 28.62 -8.73
CA GLY A 140 49.75 29.02 -9.61
C GLY A 140 50.13 30.49 -9.44
N ARG A 141 49.15 31.40 -9.49
CA ARG A 141 49.38 32.85 -9.30
C ARG A 141 49.99 33.18 -7.94
N TYR A 142 49.50 32.55 -6.88
CA TYR A 142 50.06 32.70 -5.53
C TYR A 142 51.53 32.25 -5.47
N ARG A 143 51.86 31.08 -6.04
CA ARG A 143 53.25 30.57 -6.12
C ARG A 143 54.17 31.48 -6.92
N SER A 144 53.65 32.14 -7.96
CA SER A 144 54.39 33.12 -8.75
C SER A 144 54.48 34.51 -8.09
N GLY A 145 53.89 34.71 -6.90
CA GLY A 145 53.91 35.98 -6.17
C GLY A 145 52.97 37.06 -6.72
N VAL A 146 52.15 36.75 -7.72
CA VAL A 146 51.20 37.68 -8.37
C VAL A 146 49.75 37.51 -7.90
N GLY A 147 49.52 36.59 -6.94
CA GLY A 147 48.23 36.33 -6.30
C GLY A 147 48.32 36.48 -4.79
N SER A 148 47.22 36.86 -4.15
CA SER A 148 47.15 37.06 -2.70
C SER A 148 46.75 35.77 -1.96
N MET A 149 47.12 35.67 -0.68
CA MET A 149 46.68 34.56 0.19
C MET A 149 45.15 34.52 0.34
N ILE A 150 44.49 35.70 0.31
CA ILE A 150 43.03 35.80 0.41
C ILE A 150 42.36 35.17 -0.83
N GLU A 151 42.88 35.42 -2.03
CA GLU A 151 42.38 34.78 -3.26
C GLU A 151 42.50 33.25 -3.18
N LEU A 152 43.64 32.73 -2.68
CA LEU A 152 43.85 31.29 -2.51
C LEU A 152 42.85 30.67 -1.52
N LEU A 153 42.63 31.31 -0.37
CA LEU A 153 41.66 30.84 0.64
C LEU A 153 40.23 30.87 0.10
N ASN A 154 39.86 31.89 -0.67
CA ASN A 154 38.55 31.96 -1.32
C ASN A 154 38.36 30.84 -2.33
N ALA A 155 39.37 30.55 -3.16
CA ALA A 155 39.32 29.45 -4.14
C ALA A 155 39.23 28.07 -3.46
N LEU A 156 39.98 27.85 -2.37
CA LEU A 156 39.89 26.63 -1.55
C LEU A 156 38.50 26.46 -0.96
N THR A 157 37.93 27.53 -0.41
CA THR A 157 36.58 27.50 0.17
C THR A 157 35.51 27.22 -0.89
N ALA A 158 35.64 27.80 -2.09
CA ALA A 158 34.74 27.55 -3.20
C ALA A 158 34.81 26.08 -3.67
N TYR A 159 36.01 25.52 -3.82
CA TYR A 159 36.19 24.10 -4.17
C TYR A 159 35.61 23.16 -3.10
N ALA A 160 35.89 23.42 -1.82
CA ALA A 160 35.34 22.63 -0.72
C ALA A 160 33.80 22.70 -0.68
N SER A 161 33.22 23.87 -0.96
CA SER A 161 31.77 24.03 -1.05
C SER A 161 31.16 23.27 -2.23
N ALA A 162 31.83 23.27 -3.39
CA ALA A 162 31.40 22.50 -4.56
C ALA A 162 31.40 20.98 -4.28
N GLU A 163 32.44 20.47 -3.61
CA GLU A 163 32.53 19.08 -3.18
C GLU A 163 31.39 18.70 -2.21
N ASP A 164 31.13 19.53 -1.19
CA ASP A 164 30.01 19.31 -0.26
C ASP A 164 28.65 19.26 -0.99
N GLN A 165 28.44 20.17 -1.95
CA GLN A 165 27.23 20.17 -2.78
C GLN A 165 27.12 18.90 -3.63
N HIS A 166 28.24 18.40 -4.18
CA HIS A 166 28.25 17.16 -4.96
C HIS A 166 27.91 15.93 -4.11
N ILE A 167 28.48 15.83 -2.90
CA ILE A 167 28.19 14.75 -1.96
C ILE A 167 26.71 14.75 -1.56
N ARG A 168 26.13 15.93 -1.26
CA ARG A 168 24.70 16.06 -0.95
C ARG A 168 23.83 15.65 -2.14
N ALA A 169 24.18 16.08 -3.35
CA ALA A 169 23.45 15.70 -4.57
C ALA A 169 23.48 14.18 -4.80
N LEU A 170 24.61 13.52 -4.51
CA LEU A 170 24.72 12.06 -4.58
C LEU A 170 23.77 11.38 -3.58
N GLY A 171 23.72 11.86 -2.34
CA GLY A 171 22.79 11.35 -1.33
C GLY A 171 21.32 11.50 -1.73
N ASN A 172 20.96 12.67 -2.27
CA ASN A 172 19.60 12.92 -2.77
C ASN A 172 19.25 12.03 -3.96
N TRP A 173 20.17 11.84 -4.90
CA TRP A 173 19.99 10.94 -6.03
C TRP A 173 19.75 9.49 -5.61
N GLN A 174 20.55 8.98 -4.66
CA GLN A 174 20.36 7.62 -4.12
C GLN A 174 18.99 7.48 -3.44
N THR A 175 18.60 8.47 -2.64
CA THR A 175 17.30 8.48 -1.96
C THR A 175 16.14 8.48 -2.96
N SER A 176 16.21 9.33 -3.99
CA SER A 176 15.20 9.39 -5.05
C SER A 176 15.13 8.09 -5.85
N ARG A 177 16.28 7.43 -6.07
CA ARG A 177 16.34 6.12 -6.73
C ARG A 177 15.64 5.04 -5.90
N LEU A 178 15.86 5.03 -4.58
CA LEU A 178 15.19 4.10 -3.66
C LEU A 178 13.69 4.37 -3.56
N ARG A 179 13.27 5.64 -3.52
CA ARG A 179 11.84 6.02 -3.53
C ARG A 179 11.11 5.54 -4.78
N LEU A 180 11.72 5.71 -5.95
CA LEU A 180 11.16 5.18 -7.19
C LEU A 180 11.03 3.64 -7.14
N ALA A 181 12.07 2.95 -6.68
CA ALA A 181 12.02 1.50 -6.50
C ALA A 181 10.90 1.07 -5.51
N ALA A 182 10.66 1.85 -4.47
CA ALA A 182 9.61 1.60 -3.48
C ALA A 182 8.22 1.74 -4.11
N SER A 183 7.97 2.84 -4.84
CA SER A 183 6.69 3.09 -5.52
C SER A 183 6.36 2.08 -6.63
N LEU A 184 7.37 1.37 -7.14
CA LEU A 184 7.17 0.26 -8.09
C LEU A 184 6.77 -1.06 -7.39
N GLY A 185 6.70 -1.10 -6.06
CA GLY A 185 6.34 -2.29 -5.28
C GLY A 185 7.51 -3.24 -5.01
N ARG A 186 8.72 -2.96 -5.52
CA ARG A 186 9.88 -3.87 -5.44
C ARG A 186 10.56 -3.95 -4.07
N LEU A 187 10.26 -3.03 -3.16
CA LEU A 187 10.83 -3.05 -1.81
C LEU A 187 10.02 -3.92 -0.81
N GLY A 188 8.87 -4.45 -1.21
CA GLY A 188 7.91 -5.07 -0.29
C GLY A 188 8.01 -6.59 -0.08
N LEU A 189 8.77 -7.36 -0.87
CA LEU A 189 8.66 -8.84 -0.87
C LEU A 189 9.97 -9.63 -0.95
N GLN A 190 11.15 -8.98 -0.90
CA GLN A 190 12.45 -9.68 -0.95
C GLN A 190 13.41 -9.35 0.20
N MET A 191 12.90 -8.76 1.29
CA MET A 191 13.68 -8.48 2.51
C MET A 191 13.19 -9.28 3.74
N ILE A 192 12.72 -10.50 3.51
CA ILE A 192 12.56 -11.58 4.50
C ILE A 192 13.01 -12.87 3.82
#